data_AF-A0A972XRG6-F1
#
_entry.id   AF-A0A972XRG6-F1
#
_cell.length_a   1.000
_cell.length_b   1.000
_cell.length_c   1.000
_cell.angle_alpha   90.00
_cell.angle_beta   90.00
_cell.angle_gamma   90.00
#
_symmetry.space_group_name_H-M   'P 1'
#
loop_
_entity.id
_entity.type
_entity.pdbx_description
1 polymer ?
#
loop_
_entity_poly.entity_id
_entity_poly.type
_entity_poly.pdbx_seq_one_letter_code
_entity_poly.pdbx_strand_id
1 'polypeptide(L)'
;KDDPQSRYINERSHANIQKDGTYSVIPRMWGGETTSSELRRIADAVDKYKIPTVKVTGGQRIDLLGVKKEDLVNVWKDIGMPSGHAYAKALRTVKTCVGSEWCRMGTQDSTQMGKDLERAMWRMYAPHKVKFAVSGCPRNCAEAGIKDVGIIGVDSGWEMYIAGNGGIKTEVAHFFTKVKTAAEVLEYTGAFCELYRQEGWYLERTVHYVNRVGLDYVKKKILDDHEGRKALWERLQFALDGEPDPWFDFKEAEVDTRQFEKLSPA
;
A
#
# COMPACT_ATOMS: atom_id res chain seq x y z
N LYS A 1 -24.77 5.29 20.39
CA LYS A 1 -23.64 4.68 21.12
C LYS A 1 -22.72 4.07 20.07
N ASP A 2 -21.42 4.31 20.15
CA ASP A 2 -20.44 3.76 19.21
C ASP A 2 -20.36 2.24 19.42
N ASP A 3 -20.73 1.45 18.42
CA ASP A 3 -20.68 -0.01 18.48
C ASP A 3 -19.20 -0.44 18.46
N PRO A 4 -18.67 -1.15 19.48
CA PRO A 4 -17.29 -1.62 19.48
C PRO A 4 -16.93 -2.48 18.25
N GLN A 5 -17.90 -3.16 17.63
CA GLN A 5 -17.71 -3.92 16.40
C GLN A 5 -17.51 -3.02 15.17
N SER A 6 -17.96 -1.75 15.21
CA SER A 6 -17.74 -0.77 14.14
C SER A 6 -16.24 -0.48 13.94
N ARG A 7 -15.42 -0.66 14.99
CA ARG A 7 -13.98 -0.40 14.97
C ARG A 7 -13.20 -1.29 14.00
N TYR A 8 -13.77 -2.45 13.68
CA TYR A 8 -13.20 -3.45 12.77
C TYR A 8 -14.03 -3.63 11.50
N ILE A 9 -15.00 -2.74 11.23
CA ILE A 9 -15.90 -2.86 10.08
C ILE A 9 -15.12 -2.87 8.76
N ASN A 10 -14.02 -2.13 8.73
CA ASN A 10 -13.18 -1.99 7.55
C ASN A 10 -12.42 -3.27 7.24
N GLU A 11 -11.85 -3.88 8.27
CA GLU A 11 -11.15 -5.15 8.20
C GLU A 11 -12.12 -6.30 7.90
N ARG A 12 -13.32 -6.32 8.48
CA ARG A 12 -14.34 -7.36 8.28
C ARG A 12 -15.02 -7.28 6.90
N SER A 13 -15.38 -6.07 6.49
CA SER A 13 -16.02 -5.85 5.18
C SER A 13 -15.00 -5.74 4.06
N HIS A 14 -13.69 -5.85 4.33
CA HIS A 14 -12.60 -5.62 3.38
C HIS A 14 -12.78 -4.35 2.52
N ALA A 15 -13.39 -3.31 3.09
CA ALA A 15 -13.78 -2.10 2.37
C ALA A 15 -13.81 -0.92 3.34
N ASN A 16 -13.55 0.29 2.87
CA ASN A 16 -13.45 1.45 3.75
C ASN A 16 -14.83 2.12 3.91
N ILE A 17 -15.40 2.08 5.11
CA ILE A 17 -16.69 2.73 5.41
C ILE A 17 -16.56 4.26 5.32
N GLN A 18 -17.58 4.89 4.75
CA GLN A 18 -17.72 6.33 4.60
C GLN A 18 -18.65 6.93 5.66
N LYS A 19 -18.67 8.26 5.77
CA LYS A 19 -19.43 8.98 6.80
C LYS A 19 -20.94 8.69 6.78
N ASP A 20 -21.48 8.38 5.61
CA ASP A 20 -22.90 8.08 5.38
C ASP A 20 -23.22 6.59 5.47
N GLY A 21 -22.27 5.75 5.90
CA GLY A 21 -22.44 4.30 6.01
C GLY A 21 -22.27 3.53 4.69
N THR A 22 -22.03 4.22 3.57
CA THR A 22 -21.59 3.60 2.31
C THR A 22 -20.12 3.20 2.39
N TYR A 23 -19.58 2.62 1.34
CA TYR A 23 -18.22 2.12 1.27
C TYR A 23 -17.46 2.73 0.09
N SER A 24 -16.13 2.65 0.16
CA SER A 24 -15.26 2.96 -0.97
C SER A 24 -14.62 1.71 -1.56
N VAL A 25 -14.54 1.69 -2.88
CA VAL A 25 -13.89 0.64 -3.69
C VAL A 25 -12.72 1.28 -4.43
N ILE A 26 -11.51 0.79 -4.16
CA ILE A 26 -10.27 1.30 -4.76
C ILE A 26 -9.57 0.12 -5.45
N PRO A 27 -9.78 -0.07 -6.76
CA PRO A 27 -9.06 -1.09 -7.52
C PRO A 27 -7.56 -0.84 -7.49
N ARG A 28 -6.78 -1.92 -7.47
CA ARG A 28 -5.33 -1.84 -7.47
C ARG A 28 -4.80 -1.53 -8.88
N MET A 29 -3.93 -0.53 -8.95
CA MET A 29 -3.23 -0.09 -10.16
C MET A 29 -1.74 -0.11 -9.86
N TRP A 30 -1.05 -1.15 -10.34
CA TRP A 30 0.36 -1.39 -10.01
C TRP A 30 1.24 -0.29 -10.60
N GLY A 31 1.97 0.44 -9.74
CA GLY A 31 2.74 1.61 -10.18
C GLY A 31 1.88 2.74 -10.78
N GLY A 32 0.58 2.77 -10.48
CA GLY A 32 -0.36 3.76 -11.02
C GLY A 32 -0.77 3.54 -12.48
N GLU A 33 -0.43 2.39 -13.07
CA GLU A 33 -0.82 2.05 -14.44
C GLU A 33 -2.18 1.37 -14.51
N THR A 34 -2.86 1.58 -15.63
CA THR A 34 -4.11 0.91 -15.98
C THR A 34 -4.29 0.82 -17.49
N THR A 35 -5.17 -0.07 -17.94
CA THR A 35 -5.50 -0.25 -19.35
C THR A 35 -6.85 0.36 -19.72
N SER A 36 -7.10 0.58 -21.01
CA SER A 36 -8.41 1.04 -21.48
C SER A 36 -9.55 0.05 -21.17
N SER A 37 -9.24 -1.26 -21.08
CA SER A 37 -10.20 -2.30 -20.66
C SER A 37 -10.58 -2.16 -19.18
N GLU A 38 -9.59 -1.99 -18.31
CA GLU A 38 -9.83 -1.74 -16.88
C GLU A 38 -10.60 -0.45 -16.64
N LEU A 39 -10.22 0.64 -17.32
CA LEU A 39 -10.95 1.91 -17.25
C LEU A 39 -12.41 1.76 -17.70
N ARG A 40 -12.68 0.98 -18.76
CA ARG A 40 -14.05 0.67 -19.20
C ARG A 40 -14.83 -0.09 -18.14
N ARG A 41 -14.26 -1.17 -17.57
CA ARG A 41 -14.91 -1.92 -16.47
C ARG A 41 -15.23 -1.05 -15.26
N ILE A 42 -14.32 -0.15 -14.89
CA ILE A 42 -14.55 0.82 -13.81
C ILE A 42 -15.72 1.75 -14.17
N ALA A 43 -15.75 2.31 -15.38
CA ALA A 43 -16.83 3.18 -15.84
C ALA A 43 -18.19 2.45 -15.88
N ASP A 44 -18.21 1.23 -16.43
CA ASP A 44 -19.41 0.39 -16.52
C ASP A 44 -19.97 0.08 -15.12
N ALA A 45 -19.11 -0.22 -14.14
CA ALA A 45 -19.51 -0.42 -12.75
C ALA A 45 -20.10 0.88 -12.13
N VAL A 46 -19.45 2.02 -12.35
CA VAL A 46 -19.96 3.32 -11.87
C VAL A 46 -21.37 3.58 -12.38
N ASP A 47 -21.61 3.37 -13.68
CA ASP A 47 -22.91 3.58 -14.30
C ASP A 47 -23.97 2.56 -13.85
N LYS A 48 -23.59 1.29 -13.72
CA LYS A 48 -24.48 0.20 -13.30
C LYS A 48 -24.97 0.37 -11.87
N TYR A 49 -24.05 0.66 -10.94
CA TYR A 49 -24.37 0.78 -9.51
C TYR A 49 -24.69 2.22 -9.07
N LYS A 50 -24.72 3.17 -10.01
CA LYS A 50 -24.99 4.59 -9.75
C LYS A 50 -24.06 5.16 -8.67
N ILE A 51 -22.77 4.83 -8.77
CA ILE A 51 -21.76 5.28 -7.80
C ILE A 51 -21.60 6.80 -7.94
N PRO A 52 -21.85 7.58 -6.88
CA PRO A 52 -22.01 9.03 -7.01
C PRO A 52 -20.70 9.80 -7.23
N THR A 53 -19.54 9.22 -6.90
CA THR A 53 -18.26 9.95 -7.00
C THR A 53 -17.12 9.03 -7.39
N VAL A 54 -16.37 9.47 -8.40
CA VAL A 54 -15.11 8.86 -8.85
C VAL A 54 -13.99 9.87 -8.60
N LYS A 55 -12.94 9.47 -7.88
CA LYS A 55 -11.84 10.35 -7.47
C LYS A 55 -10.48 9.76 -7.76
N VAL A 56 -9.62 10.52 -8.44
CA VAL A 56 -8.18 10.20 -8.51
C VAL A 56 -7.52 10.54 -7.17
N THR A 57 -6.81 9.58 -6.60
CA THR A 57 -6.18 9.68 -5.28
C THR A 57 -4.72 10.11 -5.39
N GLY A 58 -4.17 10.64 -4.30
CA GLY A 58 -2.73 10.96 -4.21
C GLY A 58 -1.81 9.73 -4.26
N GLY A 59 -2.35 8.51 -4.23
CA GLY A 59 -1.62 7.25 -4.42
C GLY A 59 -1.67 6.73 -5.85
N GLN A 60 -2.06 7.55 -6.84
CA GLN A 60 -2.20 7.14 -8.25
C GLN A 60 -3.20 6.01 -8.46
N ARG A 61 -4.36 6.11 -7.81
CA ARG A 61 -5.46 5.15 -7.95
C ARG A 61 -6.79 5.85 -8.14
N ILE A 62 -7.78 5.12 -8.64
CA ILE A 62 -9.17 5.57 -8.76
C ILE A 62 -9.97 5.06 -7.55
N ASP A 63 -10.70 5.97 -6.90
CA ASP A 63 -11.55 5.70 -5.74
C ASP A 63 -13.01 5.89 -6.12
N LEU A 64 -13.81 4.85 -5.88
CA LEU A 64 -15.25 4.79 -6.12
C LEU A 64 -15.96 4.96 -4.78
N LEU A 65 -16.51 6.15 -4.55
CA LEU A 65 -17.06 6.59 -3.27
C LEU A 65 -18.59 6.56 -3.32
N GLY A 66 -19.23 5.99 -2.29
CA GLY A 66 -20.68 5.90 -2.20
C GLY A 66 -21.26 4.54 -2.56
N VAL A 67 -20.45 3.48 -2.56
CA VAL A 67 -20.91 2.12 -2.88
C VAL A 67 -21.76 1.59 -1.72
N LYS A 68 -22.98 1.16 -2.01
CA LYS A 68 -23.85 0.56 -0.98
C LYS A 68 -23.27 -0.77 -0.51
N LYS A 69 -23.55 -1.14 0.74
CA LYS A 69 -23.01 -2.36 1.35
C LYS A 69 -23.39 -3.60 0.54
N GLU A 70 -24.65 -3.67 0.11
CA GLU A 70 -25.21 -4.77 -0.67
C GLU A 70 -24.63 -4.89 -2.09
N ASP A 71 -24.08 -3.81 -2.63
CA ASP A 71 -23.51 -3.79 -3.97
C ASP A 71 -22.03 -4.17 -3.99
N LEU A 72 -21.33 -4.14 -2.84
CA LEU A 72 -19.88 -4.33 -2.75
C LEU A 72 -19.36 -5.57 -3.48
N VAL A 73 -19.99 -6.73 -3.25
CA VAL A 73 -19.58 -7.99 -3.85
C VAL A 73 -19.69 -7.93 -5.37
N ASN A 74 -20.77 -7.37 -5.90
CA ASN A 74 -21.02 -7.33 -7.34
C ASN A 74 -20.18 -6.26 -8.05
N VAL A 75 -19.93 -5.13 -7.37
CA VAL A 75 -18.99 -4.10 -7.84
C VAL A 75 -17.60 -4.69 -8.03
N TRP A 76 -17.07 -5.43 -7.04
CA TRP A 76 -15.75 -6.06 -7.16
C TRP A 76 -15.69 -7.11 -8.27
N LYS A 77 -16.74 -7.94 -8.41
CA LYS A 77 -16.84 -8.92 -9.51
C LYS A 77 -16.82 -8.26 -10.89
N ASP A 78 -17.61 -7.20 -11.09
CA ASP A 78 -17.70 -6.51 -12.37
C ASP A 78 -16.42 -5.76 -12.72
N ILE A 79 -15.77 -5.14 -11.73
CA ILE A 79 -14.47 -4.48 -11.92
C ILE A 79 -13.40 -5.53 -12.25
N GLY A 80 -13.39 -6.68 -11.57
CA GLY A 80 -12.47 -7.79 -11.82
C GLY A 80 -11.00 -7.37 -11.73
N MET A 81 -10.66 -6.56 -10.74
CA MET A 81 -9.29 -6.11 -10.44
C MET A 81 -9.00 -6.38 -8.95
N PRO A 82 -7.73 -6.63 -8.58
CA PRO A 82 -7.35 -6.81 -7.18
C PRO A 82 -7.68 -5.59 -6.32
N SER A 83 -7.83 -5.78 -5.02
CA SER A 83 -8.12 -4.69 -4.11
C SER A 83 -6.89 -3.86 -3.77
N GLY A 84 -7.07 -2.54 -3.71
CA GLY A 84 -6.03 -1.62 -3.25
C GLY A 84 -5.76 -1.64 -1.75
N HIS A 85 -6.51 -2.41 -0.94
CA HIS A 85 -6.32 -2.54 0.52
C HIS A 85 -6.35 -1.19 1.26
N ALA A 86 -7.15 -0.25 0.75
CA ALA A 86 -7.25 1.10 1.27
C ALA A 86 -8.04 1.21 2.59
N TYR A 87 -8.43 0.10 3.19
CA TYR A 87 -9.08 0.00 4.50
C TYR A 87 -8.09 -0.46 5.58
N ALA A 88 -7.15 -1.34 5.24
CA ALA A 88 -6.29 -2.05 6.19
C ALA A 88 -5.19 -1.16 6.82
N LYS A 89 -4.69 -1.60 7.98
CA LYS A 89 -3.38 -1.21 8.51
C LYS A 89 -2.32 -2.06 7.83
N ALA A 90 -1.99 -1.69 6.60
CA ALA A 90 -1.11 -2.43 5.71
C ALA A 90 -0.37 -1.48 4.76
N LEU A 91 0.45 -2.03 3.85
CA LEU A 91 0.93 -1.29 2.70
C LEU A 91 -0.26 -0.76 1.88
N ARG A 92 -0.39 0.57 1.82
CA ARG A 92 -1.51 1.21 1.12
C ARG A 92 -1.24 1.42 -0.35
N THR A 93 -0.06 1.93 -0.69
CA THR A 93 0.29 2.34 -2.04
C THR A 93 1.80 2.44 -2.19
N VAL A 94 2.26 2.19 -3.41
CA VAL A 94 3.60 2.55 -3.87
C VAL A 94 3.43 3.58 -4.98
N LYS A 95 3.68 4.86 -4.67
CA LYS A 95 3.56 5.95 -5.64
C LYS A 95 4.84 6.01 -6.47
N THR A 96 4.73 6.13 -7.79
CA THR A 96 5.88 6.21 -8.70
C THR A 96 5.87 7.53 -9.46
N CYS A 97 7.00 7.95 -10.02
CA CYS A 97 6.97 8.81 -11.20
C CYS A 97 7.12 7.96 -12.46
N VAL A 98 7.04 8.58 -13.63
CA VAL A 98 7.11 7.87 -14.92
C VAL A 98 8.51 7.31 -15.26
N GLY A 99 9.51 7.51 -14.40
CA GLY A 99 10.82 6.88 -14.50
C GLY A 99 11.63 7.25 -15.75
N SER A 100 12.71 6.49 -15.99
CA SER A 100 13.55 6.57 -17.19
C SER A 100 12.84 6.09 -18.47
N GLU A 101 11.72 5.39 -18.34
CA GLU A 101 10.92 4.94 -19.48
C GLU A 101 10.33 6.14 -20.26
N TRP A 102 9.85 7.17 -19.56
CA TRP A 102 9.16 8.30 -20.18
C TRP A 102 9.77 9.67 -19.87
N CYS A 103 10.39 9.85 -18.70
CA CYS A 103 10.92 11.15 -18.32
C CYS A 103 12.33 11.34 -18.87
N ARG A 104 12.57 12.45 -19.57
CA ARG A 104 13.93 12.87 -20.02
C ARG A 104 14.95 12.97 -18.89
N MET A 105 14.50 13.16 -17.65
CA MET A 105 15.35 13.28 -16.46
C MET A 105 15.37 12.00 -15.62
N GLY A 106 14.68 10.95 -16.04
CA GLY A 106 14.62 9.69 -15.30
C GLY A 106 15.94 8.96 -15.40
N THR A 107 16.54 8.66 -14.25
CA THR A 107 17.81 7.94 -14.15
C THR A 107 17.61 6.43 -14.05
N GLN A 108 16.59 6.03 -13.30
CA GLN A 108 16.20 4.64 -13.10
C GLN A 108 14.72 4.43 -13.43
N ASP A 109 14.35 3.18 -13.71
CA ASP A 109 12.96 2.79 -13.93
C ASP A 109 12.21 2.69 -12.59
N SER A 110 11.66 3.83 -12.16
CA SER A 110 10.86 3.89 -10.94
C SER A 110 9.52 3.17 -11.04
N THR A 111 8.97 3.03 -12.25
CA THR A 111 7.66 2.41 -12.43
C THR A 111 7.77 0.92 -12.19
N GLN A 112 8.75 0.25 -12.82
CA GLN A 112 9.00 -1.16 -12.58
C GLN A 112 9.42 -1.43 -11.14
N MET A 113 10.34 -0.64 -10.57
CA MET A 113 10.74 -0.82 -9.18
C MET A 113 9.57 -0.63 -8.20
N GLY A 114 8.66 0.31 -8.48
CA GLY A 114 7.44 0.49 -7.69
C GLY A 114 6.48 -0.70 -7.79
N LYS A 115 6.31 -1.27 -8.99
CA LYS A 115 5.52 -2.50 -9.20
C LYS A 115 6.11 -3.68 -8.42
N ASP A 116 7.43 -3.85 -8.46
CA ASP A 116 8.12 -4.95 -7.75
C ASP A 116 7.95 -4.82 -6.24
N LEU A 117 8.17 -3.62 -5.67
CA LEU A 117 7.95 -3.34 -4.25
C LEU A 117 6.49 -3.59 -3.85
N GLU A 118 5.54 -3.13 -4.64
CA GLU A 118 4.12 -3.33 -4.34
C GLU A 118 3.77 -4.82 -4.39
N ARG A 119 4.19 -5.56 -5.43
CA ARG A 119 3.92 -7.00 -5.56
C ARG A 119 4.55 -7.82 -4.43
N ALA A 120 5.73 -7.43 -3.98
CA ALA A 120 6.43 -8.12 -2.91
C ALA A 120 5.78 -7.91 -1.53
N MET A 121 5.05 -6.81 -1.31
CA MET A 121 4.62 -6.40 0.03
C MET A 121 3.15 -5.99 0.14
N TRP A 122 2.33 -6.14 -0.91
CA TRP A 122 0.97 -5.63 -0.90
C TRP A 122 0.05 -6.24 0.17
N ARG A 123 0.38 -7.44 0.62
CA ARG A 123 -0.34 -8.21 1.65
C ARG A 123 0.15 -7.91 3.07
N MET A 124 1.12 -6.99 3.19
CA MET A 124 1.80 -6.73 4.45
C MET A 124 0.94 -5.91 5.40
N TYR A 125 0.23 -6.60 6.31
CA TYR A 125 -0.28 -5.99 7.53
C TYR A 125 0.86 -5.42 8.38
N ALA A 126 0.59 -4.33 9.06
CA ALA A 126 1.57 -3.58 9.83
C ALA A 126 0.89 -2.88 11.02
N PRO A 127 1.66 -2.46 12.04
CA PRO A 127 1.10 -1.79 13.22
C PRO A 127 0.25 -0.56 12.87
N HIS A 128 0.57 0.14 11.80
CA HIS A 128 -0.27 1.16 11.17
C HIS A 128 -0.11 1.15 9.64
N LYS A 129 -0.92 1.92 8.90
CA LYS A 129 -0.77 2.16 7.45
C LYS A 129 0.66 2.56 7.07
N VAL A 130 1.17 1.93 6.02
CA VAL A 130 2.51 2.17 5.43
C VAL A 130 2.34 2.62 3.99
N LYS A 131 3.16 3.57 3.53
CA LYS A 131 3.21 4.02 2.14
C LYS A 131 4.64 4.01 1.65
N PHE A 132 4.83 3.57 0.40
CA PHE A 132 6.11 3.72 -0.28
C PHE A 132 6.00 4.72 -1.42
N ALA A 133 7.14 5.20 -1.87
CA ALA A 133 7.24 5.81 -3.18
C ALA A 133 8.60 5.60 -3.83
N VAL A 134 8.61 5.59 -5.16
CA VAL A 134 9.80 5.44 -5.98
C VAL A 134 9.87 6.58 -6.97
N SER A 135 10.92 7.39 -6.86
CA SER A 135 11.23 8.45 -7.82
C SER A 135 12.42 8.01 -8.67
N GLY A 136 12.33 8.09 -9.99
CA GLY A 136 13.41 7.66 -10.89
C GLY A 136 14.64 8.56 -10.91
N CYS A 137 14.60 9.73 -10.27
CA CYS A 137 15.72 10.66 -10.14
C CYS A 137 15.56 11.59 -8.91
N PRO A 138 16.61 12.36 -8.52
CA PRO A 138 16.58 13.24 -7.35
C PRO A 138 15.53 14.37 -7.37
N ARG A 139 14.88 14.63 -8.52
CA ARG A 139 13.75 15.58 -8.60
C ARG A 139 12.53 15.15 -7.79
N ASN A 140 12.49 13.88 -7.38
CA ASN A 140 11.59 13.37 -6.37
C ASN A 140 10.08 13.55 -6.65
N CYS A 141 9.66 13.40 -7.92
CA CYS A 141 8.27 13.64 -8.33
C CYS A 141 7.23 12.71 -7.64
N ALA A 142 7.66 11.57 -7.09
CA ALA A 142 6.79 10.68 -6.31
C ALA A 142 6.69 11.07 -4.82
N GLU A 143 7.39 12.13 -4.40
CA GLU A 143 7.46 12.61 -3.01
C GLU A 143 7.99 11.52 -2.05
N ALA A 144 9.02 10.79 -2.47
CA ALA A 144 9.63 9.70 -1.71
C ALA A 144 10.16 10.15 -0.34
N GLY A 145 10.56 11.42 -0.22
CA GLY A 145 11.11 12.00 1.01
C GLY A 145 10.08 12.18 2.14
N ILE A 146 8.80 11.86 1.93
CA ILE A 146 7.75 11.95 2.97
C ILE A 146 6.94 10.65 3.09
N LYS A 147 7.45 9.54 2.54
CA LYS A 147 6.83 8.21 2.66
C LYS A 147 7.53 7.40 3.74
N ASP A 148 6.84 6.38 4.25
CA ASP A 148 7.38 5.50 5.29
C ASP A 148 8.66 4.79 4.79
N VAL A 149 8.70 4.43 3.50
CA VAL A 149 9.93 4.10 2.75
C VAL A 149 9.93 4.86 1.43
N GLY A 150 11.02 5.57 1.15
CA GLY A 150 11.23 6.33 -0.08
C GLY A 150 12.43 5.81 -0.84
N ILE A 151 12.27 5.55 -2.14
CA ILE A 151 13.35 5.13 -3.03
C ILE A 151 13.57 6.21 -4.08
N ILE A 152 14.82 6.63 -4.26
CA ILE A 152 15.21 7.64 -5.23
C ILE A 152 16.33 7.08 -6.12
N GLY A 153 16.08 6.99 -7.42
CA GLY A 153 17.06 6.59 -8.42
C GLY A 153 18.18 7.62 -8.58
N VAL A 154 19.40 7.14 -8.72
CA VAL A 154 20.61 7.91 -9.00
C VAL A 154 21.50 7.12 -9.96
N ASP A 155 22.51 7.74 -10.57
CA ASP A 155 23.32 7.08 -11.61
C ASP A 155 24.05 5.82 -11.09
N SER A 156 24.30 5.78 -9.79
CA SER A 156 25.01 4.69 -9.09
C SER A 156 24.07 3.68 -8.41
N GLY A 157 22.76 3.73 -8.70
CA GLY A 157 21.77 2.80 -8.16
C GLY A 157 20.60 3.53 -7.49
N TRP A 158 20.35 3.24 -6.23
CA TRP A 158 19.16 3.67 -5.50
C TRP A 158 19.52 4.20 -4.11
N GLU A 159 19.04 5.40 -3.78
CA GLU A 159 19.04 5.92 -2.42
C GLU A 159 17.74 5.53 -1.73
N MET A 160 17.88 4.95 -0.54
CA MET A 160 16.76 4.53 0.29
C MET A 160 16.62 5.46 1.49
N TYR A 161 15.39 5.84 1.78
CA TYR A 161 15.00 6.70 2.88
C TYR A 161 13.90 6.02 3.69
N ILE A 162 13.89 6.23 5.01
CA ILE A 162 12.89 5.62 5.91
C ILE A 162 12.27 6.64 6.84
N ALA A 163 11.11 6.28 7.39
CA ALA A 163 10.45 7.00 8.47
C ALA A 163 9.92 8.40 8.09
N GLY A 164 9.62 8.64 6.81
CA GLY A 164 8.92 9.85 6.39
C GLY A 164 7.42 9.79 6.70
N ASN A 165 6.78 10.97 6.80
CA ASN A 165 5.36 11.04 7.06
C ASN A 165 4.70 12.26 6.42
N GLY A 166 3.91 12.06 5.36
CA GLY A 166 2.98 13.09 4.85
C GLY A 166 1.65 13.18 5.61
N GLY A 167 1.67 13.02 6.94
CA GLY A 167 0.49 12.95 7.82
C GLY A 167 0.22 14.26 8.55
N ILE A 168 -0.43 14.18 9.73
CA ILE A 168 -0.79 15.33 10.58
C ILE A 168 0.42 16.23 10.83
N LYS A 169 1.54 15.63 11.27
CA LYS A 169 2.84 16.28 11.27
C LYS A 169 3.62 15.79 10.07
N THR A 170 4.02 16.70 9.20
CA THR A 170 4.87 16.35 8.07
C THR A 170 6.29 16.12 8.58
N GLU A 171 6.86 14.96 8.27
CA GLU A 171 8.22 14.57 8.66
C GLU A 171 8.99 14.12 7.42
N VAL A 172 10.21 14.64 7.29
CA VAL A 172 11.14 14.26 6.21
C VAL A 172 11.77 12.93 6.54
N ALA A 173 11.76 12.00 5.60
CA ALA A 173 12.38 10.69 5.73
C ALA A 173 13.90 10.83 5.90
N HIS A 174 14.48 9.98 6.74
CA HIS A 174 15.92 9.94 6.97
C HIS A 174 16.61 9.17 5.86
N PHE A 175 17.75 9.68 5.38
CA PHE A 175 18.63 8.89 4.51
C PHE A 175 19.07 7.62 5.24
N PHE A 176 18.77 6.48 4.65
CA PHE A 176 19.03 5.18 5.23
C PHE A 176 20.33 4.61 4.70
N THR A 177 20.38 4.33 3.40
CA THR A 177 21.55 3.76 2.71
C THR A 177 21.43 3.93 1.21
N LYS A 178 22.47 3.52 0.48
CA LYS A 178 22.49 3.41 -0.97
C LYS A 178 22.75 1.96 -1.39
N VAL A 179 21.96 1.47 -2.32
CA VAL A 179 22.07 0.11 -2.88
C VAL A 179 22.17 0.17 -4.40
N LYS A 180 22.64 -0.90 -5.04
CA LYS A 180 22.89 -0.91 -6.48
C LYS A 180 21.76 -1.55 -7.27
N THR A 181 21.14 -2.58 -6.72
CA THR A 181 20.24 -3.47 -7.45
C THR A 181 18.81 -3.41 -6.92
N ALA A 182 17.84 -3.76 -7.78
CA ALA A 182 16.44 -3.88 -7.38
C ALA A 182 16.23 -4.95 -6.28
N ALA A 183 17.00 -6.04 -6.32
CA ALA A 183 16.97 -7.09 -5.29
C ALA A 183 17.38 -6.55 -3.91
N GLU A 184 18.43 -5.73 -3.84
CA GLU A 184 18.82 -5.06 -2.60
C GLU A 184 17.75 -4.06 -2.13
N VAL A 185 17.10 -3.32 -3.05
CA VAL A 185 15.98 -2.44 -2.68
C VAL A 185 14.85 -3.23 -2.00
N LEU A 186 14.49 -4.39 -2.55
CA LEU A 186 13.48 -5.29 -1.98
C LEU A 186 13.92 -5.82 -0.61
N GLU A 187 15.12 -6.38 -0.50
CA GLU A 187 15.67 -6.94 0.74
C GLU A 187 15.69 -5.91 1.88
N TYR A 188 16.27 -4.74 1.63
CA TYR A 188 16.41 -3.70 2.66
C TYR A 188 15.06 -3.11 3.06
N THR A 189 14.15 -2.90 2.10
CA THR A 189 12.80 -2.40 2.38
C THR A 189 12.01 -3.41 3.20
N GLY A 190 12.03 -4.67 2.79
CA GLY A 190 11.31 -5.74 3.46
C GLY A 190 11.84 -6.00 4.87
N ALA A 191 13.16 -6.04 5.05
CA ALA A 191 13.78 -6.21 6.36
C ALA A 191 13.44 -5.06 7.33
N PHE A 192 13.46 -3.80 6.86
CA PHE A 192 13.02 -2.66 7.68
C PHE A 192 11.54 -2.80 8.08
N CYS A 193 10.68 -3.19 7.13
CA CYS A 193 9.26 -3.34 7.40
C CYS A 193 8.96 -4.48 8.38
N GLU A 194 9.68 -5.60 8.29
CA GLU A 194 9.52 -6.72 9.22
C GLU A 194 10.04 -6.38 10.62
N LEU A 195 11.16 -5.67 10.73
CA LEU A 195 11.63 -5.15 12.02
C LEU A 195 10.56 -4.25 12.67
N TYR A 196 9.98 -3.34 11.90
CA TYR A 196 8.88 -2.49 12.34
C TYR A 196 7.61 -3.30 12.69
N ARG A 197 7.28 -4.36 11.95
CA ARG A 197 6.15 -5.26 12.27
C ARG A 197 6.34 -5.96 13.61
N GLN A 198 7.58 -6.34 13.95
CA GLN A 198 7.89 -7.06 15.18
C GLN A 198 7.95 -6.14 16.41
N GLU A 199 8.42 -4.91 16.24
CA GLU A 199 8.72 -4.01 17.38
C GLU A 199 7.77 -2.82 17.53
N GLY A 200 6.98 -2.52 16.49
CA GLY A 200 6.04 -1.40 16.46
C GLY A 200 4.80 -1.68 17.29
N TRP A 201 4.33 -0.67 18.03
CA TRP A 201 3.07 -0.76 18.77
C TRP A 201 1.87 -0.59 17.85
N TYR A 202 0.73 -1.17 18.23
CA TYR A 202 -0.51 -0.99 17.48
C TYR A 202 -0.85 0.51 17.33
N LEU A 203 -1.14 0.92 16.10
CA LEU A 203 -1.36 2.31 15.66
C LEU A 203 -0.13 3.23 15.70
N GLU A 204 1.06 2.71 15.91
CA GLU A 204 2.31 3.46 15.81
C GLU A 204 2.75 3.58 14.35
N ARG A 205 3.01 4.78 13.83
CA ARG A 205 3.62 4.97 12.49
C ARG A 205 5.10 4.66 12.51
N THR A 206 5.68 4.31 11.35
CA THR A 206 7.13 4.10 11.20
C THR A 206 7.96 5.25 11.75
N VAL A 207 7.55 6.51 11.51
CA VAL A 207 8.24 7.69 12.09
C VAL A 207 8.22 7.74 13.62
N HIS A 208 7.13 7.34 14.26
CA HIS A 208 7.04 7.31 15.72
C HIS A 208 7.86 6.16 16.29
N TYR A 209 7.83 5.00 15.63
CA TYR A 209 8.67 3.86 15.95
C TYR A 209 10.17 4.23 15.88
N VAL A 210 10.63 4.81 14.77
CA VAL A 210 12.05 5.20 14.59
C VAL A 210 12.45 6.28 15.59
N ASN A 211 11.57 7.24 15.91
CA ASN A 211 11.84 8.22 16.97
C ASN A 211 11.97 7.58 18.35
N ARG A 212 11.24 6.49 18.62
CA ARG A 212 11.28 5.76 19.90
C ARG A 212 12.51 4.89 20.04
N VAL A 213 12.86 4.09 19.02
CA VAL A 213 14.00 3.16 19.09
C VAL A 213 15.33 3.80 18.69
N GLY A 214 15.29 4.91 17.95
CA GLY A 214 16.44 5.62 17.41
C GLY A 214 16.84 5.12 16.01
N LEU A 215 17.21 6.05 15.12
CA LEU A 215 17.66 5.73 13.76
C LEU A 215 18.91 4.84 13.76
N ASP A 216 19.84 5.07 14.70
CA ASP A 216 21.08 4.29 14.80
C ASP A 216 20.81 2.83 15.18
N TYR A 217 19.79 2.58 16.00
CA TYR A 217 19.36 1.21 16.31
C TYR A 217 18.88 0.49 15.05
N VAL A 218 18.03 1.14 14.25
CA VAL A 218 17.52 0.57 13.00
C VAL A 218 18.66 0.35 12.00
N LYS A 219 19.58 1.31 11.87
CA LYS A 219 20.77 1.16 11.02
C LYS A 219 21.64 -0.01 11.48
N LYS A 220 21.90 -0.17 12.77
CA LYS A 220 22.64 -1.32 13.29
C LYS A 220 21.98 -2.66 12.96
N LYS A 221 20.65 -2.75 13.10
CA LYS A 221 19.88 -3.98 12.85
C LYS A 221 19.79 -4.39 11.38
N ILE A 222 19.91 -3.44 10.46
CA ILE A 222 19.68 -3.69 9.04
C ILE A 222 20.95 -3.50 8.21
N LEU A 223 21.73 -2.45 8.46
CA LEU A 223 22.93 -2.14 7.71
C LEU A 223 24.14 -2.92 8.22
N ASP A 224 24.31 -3.04 9.54
CA ASP A 224 25.49 -3.68 10.14
C ASP A 224 25.28 -5.19 10.35
N ASP A 225 24.05 -5.62 10.64
CA ASP A 225 23.67 -7.03 10.81
C ASP A 225 23.10 -7.62 9.51
N HIS A 226 24.00 -8.07 8.64
CA HIS A 226 23.63 -8.58 7.31
C HIS A 226 22.80 -9.87 7.35
N GLU A 227 23.17 -10.79 8.24
CA GLU A 227 22.47 -12.07 8.37
C GLU A 227 21.11 -11.87 9.04
N GLY A 228 21.03 -10.98 10.05
CA GLY A 228 19.76 -10.54 10.63
C GLY A 228 18.85 -9.87 9.60
N ARG A 229 19.38 -9.00 8.74
CA ARG A 229 18.62 -8.36 7.65
C ARG A 229 18.02 -9.40 6.70
N LYS A 230 18.81 -10.38 6.23
CA LYS A 230 18.31 -11.44 5.35
C LYS A 230 17.24 -12.27 6.04
N ALA A 231 17.45 -12.65 7.30
CA ALA A 231 16.48 -13.42 8.06
C ALA A 231 15.15 -12.66 8.27
N LEU A 232 15.20 -11.33 8.47
CA LEU A 232 14.00 -10.49 8.51
C LEU A 232 13.28 -10.47 7.16
N TRP A 233 14.02 -10.35 6.06
CA TRP A 233 13.43 -10.37 4.74
C TRP A 233 12.77 -11.71 4.41
N GLU A 234 13.47 -12.82 4.63
CA GLU A 234 12.94 -14.17 4.43
C GLU A 234 11.68 -14.44 5.26
N ARG A 235 11.69 -13.99 6.53
CA ARG A 235 10.51 -14.11 7.40
C ARG A 235 9.33 -13.33 6.86
N LEU A 236 9.56 -12.12 6.35
CA LEU A 236 8.48 -11.35 5.72
C LEU A 236 7.94 -12.09 4.50
N GLN A 237 8.80 -12.57 3.62
CA GLN A 237 8.38 -13.33 2.44
C GLN A 237 7.53 -14.54 2.83
N PHE A 238 7.99 -15.33 3.81
CA PHE A 238 7.24 -16.46 4.34
C PHE A 238 5.88 -16.04 4.92
N ALA A 239 5.82 -14.93 5.65
CA ALA A 239 4.59 -14.42 6.25
C ALA A 239 3.57 -13.87 5.23
N LEU A 240 3.99 -13.58 3.99
CA LEU A 240 3.12 -13.06 2.93
C LEU A 240 2.77 -14.10 1.86
N ASP A 241 3.43 -15.26 1.90
CA ASP A 241 3.21 -16.34 0.94
C ASP A 241 1.80 -16.92 1.09
N GLY A 242 1.15 -17.20 -0.03
CA GLY A 242 -0.19 -17.81 -0.07
C GLY A 242 -1.39 -16.95 0.36
N GLU A 243 -1.21 -15.75 0.91
CA GLU A 243 -2.31 -14.94 1.47
C GLU A 243 -3.28 -14.40 0.38
N PRO A 244 -4.56 -14.79 0.31
CA PRO A 244 -5.44 -14.47 -0.83
C PRO A 244 -5.92 -13.00 -0.88
N ASP A 245 -6.21 -12.45 -2.07
CA ASP A 245 -6.94 -11.16 -2.15
C ASP A 245 -8.44 -11.40 -1.88
N PRO A 246 -9.06 -10.73 -0.88
CA PRO A 246 -10.46 -10.98 -0.52
C PRO A 246 -11.47 -10.70 -1.65
N TRP A 247 -11.10 -9.90 -2.65
CA TRP A 247 -11.99 -9.48 -3.74
C TRP A 247 -11.62 -10.06 -5.10
N PHE A 248 -10.49 -10.77 -5.19
CA PHE A 248 -10.03 -11.43 -6.42
C PHE A 248 -9.96 -12.95 -6.25
N ASP A 249 -9.47 -13.40 -5.10
CA ASP A 249 -9.36 -14.80 -4.69
C ASP A 249 -10.48 -15.12 -3.66
N PHE A 250 -11.72 -14.77 -4.04
CA PHE A 250 -12.90 -14.78 -3.16
C PHE A 250 -13.11 -16.09 -2.38
N LYS A 251 -12.77 -17.24 -3.00
CA LYS A 251 -13.00 -18.56 -2.41
C LYS A 251 -11.93 -18.89 -1.38
N GLU A 252 -10.68 -18.58 -1.72
CA GLU A 252 -9.50 -18.82 -0.91
C GLU A 252 -9.49 -17.89 0.31
N ALA A 253 -9.99 -16.67 0.18
CA ALA A 253 -10.07 -15.69 1.27
C ALA A 253 -11.24 -15.88 2.26
N GLU A 254 -12.12 -16.86 2.02
CA GLU A 254 -13.25 -17.20 2.89
C GLU A 254 -14.12 -15.99 3.32
N VAL A 255 -14.31 -15.00 2.42
CA VAL A 255 -15.10 -13.80 2.73
C VAL A 255 -16.55 -14.18 3.02
N ASP A 256 -17.04 -13.91 4.22
CA ASP A 256 -18.45 -14.15 4.58
C ASP A 256 -19.35 -13.17 3.83
N THR A 257 -19.93 -13.61 2.71
CA THR A 257 -20.77 -12.75 1.87
C THR A 257 -22.13 -12.43 2.47
N ARG A 258 -22.60 -13.20 3.46
CA ARG A 258 -23.92 -13.00 4.09
C ARG A 258 -24.00 -11.64 4.78
N GLN A 259 -22.87 -11.09 5.21
CA GLN A 259 -22.81 -9.77 5.82
C GLN A 259 -23.23 -8.64 4.87
N PHE A 260 -23.21 -8.87 3.55
CA PHE A 260 -23.62 -7.91 2.53
C PHE A 260 -25.08 -8.10 2.10
N GLU A 261 -25.75 -9.17 2.55
CA GLU A 261 -27.16 -9.37 2.26
C GLU A 261 -28.00 -8.34 3.02
N LYS A 262 -28.98 -7.76 2.32
CA LYS A 262 -29.90 -6.82 2.94
C LYS A 262 -30.79 -7.60 3.91
N LEU A 263 -30.78 -7.19 5.19
CA LEU A 263 -31.73 -7.72 6.15
C LEU A 263 -33.14 -7.33 5.69
N SER A 264 -33.98 -8.33 5.41
CA SER A 264 -35.40 -8.09 5.21
C SER A 264 -35.99 -7.58 6.52
N PRO A 265 -36.76 -6.47 6.53
CA PRO A 265 -37.55 -6.12 7.70
C PRO A 265 -38.50 -7.30 7.98
N ALA A 266 -38.49 -7.78 9.22
CA ALA A 266 -39.49 -8.72 9.72
C ALA A 266 -40.88 -8.06 9.78
#